data_AF-A0A916RQ76-F1
#
_entry.id   AF-A0A916RQ76-F1
#
_cell.length_a   1.000
_cell.length_b   1.000
_cell.length_c   1.000
_cell.angle_alpha   90.00
_cell.angle_beta   90.00
_cell.angle_gamma   90.00
#
_symmetry.space_group_name_H-M   'P 1'
#
loop_
_entity.id
_entity.type
_entity.pdbx_description
1 polymer ?
#
loop_
_entity_poly.entity_id
_entity_poly.type
_entity_poly.pdbx_seq_one_letter_code
_entity_poly.pdbx_strand_id
1 'polypeptide(L)'
;MEKSYTLADNLLHEASLRIRKIGIKGWEGHIHLSKGELYFQQGLYQEATHHFTQASTIHKSIQQEWGYIQANIGLERCRTKGEAGSLEPVTYWSEKANELHYQLQVKQANETASGITEIIIALPFL
;
A
#
# COMPACT_ATOMS: atom_id res chain seq x y z
N MET A 1 21.51 -10.94 3.59
CA MET A 1 20.09 -10.62 3.79
C MET A 1 19.81 -10.13 5.21
N GLU A 2 20.18 -10.90 6.24
CA GLU A 2 19.88 -10.58 7.66
C GLU A 2 20.27 -9.16 8.11
N LYS A 3 21.50 -8.71 7.83
CA LYS A 3 21.93 -7.32 8.13
C LYS A 3 21.09 -6.23 7.45
N SER A 4 20.54 -6.51 6.26
CA SER A 4 19.69 -5.57 5.51
C SER A 4 18.31 -5.45 6.13
N TYR A 5 17.78 -6.55 6.68
CA TYR A 5 16.50 -6.57 7.36
C TYR A 5 16.56 -5.85 8.71
N THR A 6 17.63 -6.03 9.48
CA THR A 6 17.83 -5.28 10.73
C THR A 6 17.90 -3.77 10.48
N LEU A 7 18.60 -3.34 9.42
CA LEU A 7 18.64 -1.92 9.05
C LEU A 7 17.26 -1.40 8.65
N ALA A 8 16.52 -2.15 7.82
CA ALA A 8 15.17 -1.77 7.39
C ALA A 8 14.20 -1.66 8.58
N ASP A 9 14.26 -2.61 9.51
CA ASP A 9 13.42 -2.59 10.73
C ASP A 9 13.70 -1.35 11.59
N ASN A 10 14.98 -1.05 11.83
CA ASN A 10 15.39 0.16 12.57
C ASN A 10 14.91 1.45 11.89
N LEU A 11 15.08 1.56 10.58
CA LEU A 11 14.63 2.74 9.82
C LEU A 11 13.11 2.89 9.86
N LEU A 12 12.36 1.80 9.71
CA LEU A 12 10.90 1.81 9.79
C LEU A 12 10.41 2.11 11.21
N HIS A 13 11.14 1.68 12.24
CA HIS A 13 10.86 2.02 13.62
C HIS A 13 11.01 3.53 13.86
N GLU A 14 12.15 4.11 13.48
CA GLU A 14 12.37 5.55 13.61
C GLU A 14 11.36 6.38 12.80
N ALA A 15 11.08 5.98 11.56
CA ALA A 15 10.09 6.64 10.72
C ALA A 15 8.70 6.61 11.36
N SER A 16 8.30 5.47 11.95
CA SER A 16 7.02 5.34 12.66
C SER A 16 6.91 6.32 13.82
N LEU A 17 7.97 6.48 14.62
CA LEU A 17 8.00 7.43 15.74
C LEU A 17 7.86 8.88 15.27
N ARG A 18 8.54 9.25 14.17
CA ARG A 18 8.45 10.60 13.61
C ARG A 18 7.07 10.88 13.02
N ILE A 19 6.54 9.96 12.20
CA ILE A 19 5.24 10.09 11.55
C ILE A 19 4.10 10.15 12.57
N ARG A 20 4.15 9.35 13.64
CA ARG A 20 3.15 9.40 14.71
C ARG A 20 3.08 10.77 15.39
N LYS A 21 4.21 11.48 15.52
CA LYS A 21 4.24 12.85 16.06
C LYS A 21 3.58 13.87 15.12
N ILE A 22 3.65 13.63 13.81
CA ILE A 22 3.06 14.49 12.78
C ILE A 22 1.54 14.24 12.68
N GLY A 23 1.09 13.01 12.95
CA GLY A 23 -0.33 12.66 13.04
C GLY A 23 -1.05 12.45 11.70
N ILE A 24 -0.31 12.39 10.59
CA ILE A 24 -0.88 12.12 9.26
C ILE A 24 -1.14 10.61 9.14
N LYS A 25 -2.41 10.24 9.26
CA LYS A 25 -2.87 8.84 9.23
C LYS A 25 -2.45 8.08 7.97
N GLY A 26 -2.51 8.71 6.79
CA GLY A 26 -2.08 8.06 5.54
C GLY A 26 -0.61 7.62 5.59
N TRP A 27 0.27 8.41 6.21
CA TRP A 27 1.68 8.07 6.36
C TRP A 27 1.88 6.95 7.38
N GLU A 28 1.07 6.91 8.46
CA GLU A 28 1.06 5.76 9.38
C GLU A 28 0.68 4.46 8.65
N GLY A 29 -0.33 4.52 7.77
CA GLY A 29 -0.75 3.39 6.93
C GLY A 29 0.38 2.88 6.02
N HIS A 30 1.10 3.79 5.36
CA HIS A 30 2.25 3.43 4.52
C HIS A 30 3.39 2.77 5.30
N ILE A 31 3.69 3.22 6.53
CA ILE A 31 4.67 2.54 7.38
C ILE A 31 4.25 1.11 7.70
N HIS A 32 2.96 0.89 7.95
CA HIS A 32 2.43 -0.45 8.16
C HIS A 32 2.52 -1.32 6.90
N LEU A 33 2.29 -0.77 5.70
CA LEU A 33 2.54 -1.49 4.44
C LEU A 33 4.02 -1.93 4.32
N SER A 34 4.96 -1.01 4.57
CA SER A 34 6.39 -1.31 4.48
C SER A 34 6.85 -2.36 5.50
N LYS A 35 6.33 -2.30 6.74
CA LYS A 35 6.60 -3.34 7.75
C LYS A 35 5.99 -4.68 7.37
N GLY A 36 4.76 -4.68 6.85
CA GLY A 36 4.10 -5.88 6.34
C GLY A 36 4.96 -6.58 5.28
N GLU A 37 5.46 -5.82 4.30
CA GLU A 37 6.35 -6.35 3.27
C GLU A 37 7.68 -6.85 3.84
N LEU A 38 8.30 -6.09 4.76
CA LEU A 38 9.55 -6.48 5.40
C LEU A 38 9.44 -7.84 6.10
N TYR A 39 8.40 -8.06 6.90
CA TYR A 39 8.20 -9.35 7.58
C TYR A 39 7.78 -10.46 6.63
N PHE A 40 6.99 -10.14 5.59
CA PHE A 40 6.65 -11.12 4.56
C PHE A 40 7.92 -11.66 3.88
N GLN A 41 8.85 -10.78 3.51
CA GLN A 41 10.13 -11.16 2.90
C GLN A 41 11.04 -11.96 3.83
N GLN A 42 10.84 -11.85 5.15
CA GLN A 42 11.53 -12.66 6.16
C GLN A 42 10.83 -14.01 6.41
N GLY A 43 9.70 -14.29 5.76
CA GLY A 43 8.87 -15.48 6.02
C GLY A 43 8.04 -15.40 7.30
N LEU A 44 8.02 -14.23 7.95
CA LEU A 44 7.29 -13.95 9.19
C LEU A 44 5.86 -13.51 8.86
N TYR A 45 5.06 -14.46 8.35
CA TYR A 45 3.74 -14.17 7.78
C TYR A 45 2.72 -13.67 8.82
N GLN A 46 2.86 -14.04 10.09
CA GLN A 46 1.95 -13.62 11.14
C GLN A 46 2.15 -12.13 11.48
N GLU A 47 3.40 -11.70 11.59
CA GLU A 47 3.83 -10.32 11.79
C GLU A 47 3.48 -9.46 10.57
N ALA A 48 3.68 -10.01 9.37
CA ALA A 48 3.26 -9.37 8.13
C ALA A 48 1.74 -9.13 8.09
N THR A 49 0.95 -10.16 8.41
CA THR A 49 -0.53 -10.08 8.48
C THR A 49 -0.98 -9.00 9.46
N HIS A 50 -0.34 -8.92 10.63
CA HIS A 50 -0.65 -7.89 11.63
C HIS A 50 -0.50 -6.48 11.03
N HIS A 51 0.62 -6.20 10.37
CA HIS A 51 0.87 -4.88 9.82
C HIS A 51 0.03 -4.57 8.58
N PHE A 52 -0.19 -5.53 7.68
CA PHE A 52 -1.13 -5.32 6.57
C PHE A 52 -2.57 -5.08 7.07
N THR A 53 -3.00 -5.71 8.17
CA THR A 53 -4.30 -5.44 8.79
C THR A 53 -4.41 -4.01 9.30
N GLN A 54 -3.36 -3.53 9.98
CA GLN A 54 -3.29 -2.14 10.45
C GLN A 54 -3.32 -1.14 9.28
N ALA A 55 -2.54 -1.39 8.23
CA ALA A 55 -2.56 -0.57 7.01
C ALA A 55 -3.96 -0.53 6.38
N SER A 56 -4.61 -1.69 6.22
CA SER A 56 -5.97 -1.80 5.65
C SER A 56 -6.98 -0.99 6.45
N THR A 57 -6.94 -1.09 7.78
CA THR A 57 -7.85 -0.35 8.68
C THR A 57 -7.64 1.15 8.58
N ILE A 58 -6.37 1.60 8.59
CA ILE A 58 -6.04 3.01 8.47
C ILE A 58 -6.50 3.56 7.13
N HIS A 59 -6.10 2.95 6.01
CA HIS A 59 -6.45 3.41 4.67
C HIS A 59 -7.95 3.38 4.41
N LYS A 60 -8.67 2.38 4.94
CA LYS A 60 -10.14 2.36 4.92
C LYS A 60 -10.74 3.53 5.70
N SER A 61 -10.22 3.84 6.89
CA SER A 61 -10.75 4.92 7.73
C SER A 61 -10.62 6.31 7.10
N ILE A 62 -9.56 6.54 6.32
CA ILE A 62 -9.31 7.81 5.61
C ILE A 62 -9.76 7.76 4.14
N GLN A 63 -10.45 6.69 3.73
CA GLN A 63 -10.93 6.49 2.35
C GLN A 63 -9.82 6.56 1.28
N GLN A 64 -8.59 6.16 1.62
CA GLN A 64 -7.48 6.09 0.67
C GLN A 64 -7.47 4.72 -0.02
N GLU A 65 -8.18 4.64 -1.14
CA GLU A 65 -8.46 3.38 -1.83
C GLU A 65 -7.22 2.62 -2.30
N TRP A 66 -6.19 3.32 -2.81
CA TRP A 66 -4.96 2.66 -3.25
C TRP A 66 -4.22 1.95 -2.11
N GLY A 67 -4.06 2.62 -0.97
CA GLY A 67 -3.42 2.01 0.21
C GLY A 67 -4.24 0.85 0.78
N TYR A 68 -5.56 0.95 0.69
CA TYR A 68 -6.46 -0.15 1.08
C TYR A 68 -6.28 -1.37 0.17
N ILE A 69 -6.23 -1.18 -1.15
CA ILE A 69 -5.99 -2.28 -2.11
C ILE A 69 -4.64 -2.94 -1.84
N GLN A 70 -3.56 -2.16 -1.71
CA GLN A 70 -2.21 -2.65 -1.43
C GLN A 70 -2.14 -3.48 -0.14
N ALA A 71 -2.80 -3.02 0.92
CA ALA A 71 -2.85 -3.74 2.18
C ALA A 71 -3.54 -5.11 2.04
N ASN A 72 -4.65 -5.17 1.31
CA ASN A 72 -5.38 -6.42 1.14
C ASN A 72 -4.65 -7.40 0.18
N ILE A 73 -3.92 -6.92 -0.83
CA ILE A 73 -3.00 -7.77 -1.61
C ILE A 73 -1.94 -8.40 -0.69
N GLY A 74 -1.37 -7.61 0.23
CA GLY A 74 -0.43 -8.10 1.23
C GLY A 74 -1.01 -9.17 2.15
N LEU A 75 -2.26 -8.99 2.62
CA LEU A 75 -2.98 -9.98 3.42
C LEU A 75 -3.19 -11.29 2.66
N GLU A 76 -3.59 -11.23 1.39
CA GLU A 76 -3.77 -12.42 0.58
C GLU A 76 -2.44 -13.14 0.36
N ARG A 77 -1.36 -12.41 0.05
CA ARG A 77 -0.01 -12.99 -0.04
C ARG A 77 0.40 -13.72 1.24
N CYS A 78 0.08 -13.15 2.41
CA CYS A 78 0.36 -13.79 3.70
C CYS A 78 -0.50 -15.06 3.91
N ARG A 79 -1.78 -15.02 3.54
CA ARG A 79 -2.70 -16.17 3.64
C ARG A 79 -2.19 -17.36 2.81
N THR A 80 -1.66 -17.09 1.63
CA THR A 80 -1.09 -18.12 0.76
C THR A 80 0.36 -18.46 1.07
N LYS A 81 0.99 -17.76 2.05
CA LYS A 81 2.42 -17.88 2.36
C LYS A 81 3.33 -17.70 1.14
N GLY A 82 2.89 -16.92 0.16
CA GLY A 82 3.58 -16.75 -1.12
C GLY A 82 3.47 -17.95 -2.08
N GLU A 83 2.77 -19.03 -1.71
CA GLU A 83 2.39 -20.09 -2.63
C GLU A 83 1.31 -19.55 -3.59
N ALA A 84 1.26 -20.09 -4.81
CA ALA A 84 0.22 -19.77 -5.80
C ALA A 84 -1.13 -20.39 -5.38
N GLY A 85 -1.68 -19.96 -4.24
CA GLY A 85 -2.82 -20.58 -3.56
C GLY A 85 -4.06 -19.69 -3.56
N SER A 86 -4.92 -19.86 -4.57
CA SER A 86 -6.13 -19.08 -4.89
C SER A 86 -5.85 -17.72 -5.52
N LEU A 87 -5.87 -17.70 -6.86
CA LEU A 87 -5.85 -16.47 -7.66
C LEU A 87 -7.03 -15.54 -7.31
N GLU A 88 -8.19 -16.08 -6.94
CA GLU A 88 -9.46 -15.34 -6.80
C GLU A 88 -9.35 -14.01 -6.01
N PRO A 89 -8.82 -13.95 -4.78
CA PRO A 89 -8.78 -12.68 -4.03
C PRO A 89 -7.69 -11.73 -4.54
N VAL A 90 -6.53 -12.25 -4.98
CA VAL A 90 -5.45 -11.43 -5.52
C VAL A 90 -5.86 -10.83 -6.87
N THR A 91 -6.54 -11.62 -7.71
CA THR A 91 -7.14 -11.17 -8.97
C THR A 91 -8.17 -10.10 -8.72
N TYR A 92 -9.08 -10.27 -7.74
CA TYR A 92 -10.05 -9.24 -7.36
C TYR A 92 -9.37 -7.91 -7.01
N TRP A 93 -8.32 -7.92 -6.17
CA TRP A 93 -7.60 -6.70 -5.82
C TRP A 93 -6.79 -6.12 -6.98
N SER A 94 -6.29 -6.97 -7.88
CA SER A 94 -5.56 -6.55 -9.08
C SER A 94 -6.49 -5.91 -10.11
N GLU A 95 -7.69 -6.46 -10.31
CA GLU A 95 -8.73 -5.88 -11.14
C GLU A 95 -9.18 -4.54 -10.56
N LYS A 96 -9.39 -4.47 -9.25
CA LYS A 96 -9.74 -3.22 -8.57
C LYS A 96 -8.63 -2.16 -8.69
N ALA A 97 -7.36 -2.56 -8.63
CA ALA A 97 -6.22 -1.67 -8.88
C ALA A 97 -6.23 -1.12 -10.32
N ASN A 98 -6.50 -1.98 -11.30
CA ASN A 98 -6.58 -1.59 -12.72
C ASN A 98 -7.75 -0.64 -12.97
N GLU A 99 -8.92 -0.90 -12.39
CA GLU A 99 -10.09 -0.02 -12.49
C GLU A 99 -9.79 1.36 -11.91
N LEU A 100 -9.17 1.42 -10.73
CA LEU A 100 -8.81 2.70 -10.09
C LEU A 100 -7.82 3.50 -10.96
N HIS A 101 -6.84 2.83 -11.58
CA HIS A 101 -5.91 3.50 -12.49
C HIS A 101 -6.65 4.11 -13.69
N TYR A 102 -7.60 3.39 -14.28
CA TYR A 102 -8.42 3.90 -15.37
C TYR A 102 -9.32 5.07 -14.92
N GLN A 103 -9.94 5.00 -13.73
CA GLN A 103 -10.72 6.11 -13.19
C GLN A 103 -9.87 7.36 -12.94
N LEU A 104 -8.63 7.21 -12.45
CA LEU A 104 -7.69 8.32 -12.29
C LEU A 104 -7.34 8.95 -13.64
N GLN A 105 -7.04 8.14 -14.66
CA GLN A 105 -6.78 8.63 -16.01
C GLN A 105 -7.98 9.38 -16.59
N VAL A 106 -9.19 8.83 -16.46
CA VAL A 106 -10.43 9.48 -16.92
C VAL A 106 -10.69 10.78 -16.17
N LYS A 107 -10.49 10.80 -14.85
CA LYS A 107 -10.62 12.01 -14.04
C LYS A 107 -9.63 13.09 -14.48
N GLN A 108 -8.36 12.75 -14.64
CA GLN A 108 -7.33 13.66 -15.13
C GLN A 108 -7.63 14.17 -16.54
N ALA A 109 -8.10 13.28 -17.44
CA ALA A 109 -8.51 13.66 -18.79
C ALA A 109 -9.69 14.65 -18.76
N ASN A 110 -10.68 14.42 -17.89
CA ASN A 110 -11.82 15.31 -17.71
C ASN A 110 -11.43 16.66 -17.08
N GLU A 111 -10.55 16.67 -16.08
CA GLU A 111 -10.04 17.90 -15.44
C GLU A 111 -9.20 18.72 -16.43
N THR A 112 -8.37 18.06 -17.25
CA THR A 112 -7.61 18.70 -18.33
C THR A 112 -8.53 19.24 -19.41
N ALA A 113 -9.52 18.47 -19.87
CA ALA A 113 -10.51 18.90 -20.85
C ALA A 113 -11.40 20.05 -20.36
N SER A 114 -11.63 20.12 -19.05
CA SER A 114 -12.39 21.19 -18.39
C SER A 114 -11.53 22.42 -18.08
N GLY A 115 -10.23 22.41 -18.41
CA GLY A 115 -9.29 23.50 -18.12
C GLY A 115 -9.00 23.70 -16.62
N ILE A 116 -9.36 22.71 -15.79
CA ILE A 116 -9.14 22.71 -14.34
C ILE A 116 -7.65 22.46 -14.02
N THR A 117 -6.97 21.70 -14.90
CA THR A 117 -5.53 21.46 -14.85
C THR A 117 -4.90 21.74 -16.21
N GLU A 118 -3.77 22.43 -16.24
CA GLU A 118 -2.97 22.60 -17.46
C GLU A 118 -2.42 21.26 -17.95
N ILE A 119 -2.21 21.12 -19.26
CA ILE A 119 -1.51 19.98 -19.88
C ILE A 119 -0.04 20.03 -19.44
N ILE A 120 0.24 19.65 -18.21
CA ILE A 120 1.55 19.17 -17.80
C ILE A 120 1.36 17.68 -17.63
N ILE A 121 2.00 16.93 -18.52
CA ILE A 121 2.04 15.47 -18.54
C ILE A 121 2.49 15.02 -17.15
N ALA A 122 1.53 14.69 -16.29
CA ALA A 122 1.77 14.12 -14.98
C ALA A 122 2.27 12.69 -15.23
N LEU A 123 3.59 12.56 -15.33
CA LEU A 123 4.27 11.28 -15.25
C LEU A 123 3.77 10.58 -13.97
N PRO A 124 3.14 9.40 -14.05
CA PRO A 124 2.44 8.80 -12.92
C PRO A 124 3.38 8.18 -11.86
N PHE A 125 4.65 8.61 -11.77
CA PHE A 125 5.68 7.97 -10.96
C PHE A 125 6.69 8.94 -10.30
N LEU A 126 6.23 10.04 -9.71
CA LEU A 126 7.00 10.75 -8.68
C LEU A 126 6.12 11.09 -7.47
#